data_AF-X1ACC2-F1
#
_entry.id   AF-X1ACC2-F1
#
_cell.length_a   1.000
_cell.length_b   1.000
_cell.length_c   1.000
_cell.angle_alpha   90.00
_cell.angle_beta   90.00
_cell.angle_gamma   90.00
#
_symmetry.space_group_name_H-M   'P 1'
#
loop_
_entity.id
_entity.type
_entity.pdbx_description
1 polymer ?
#
loop_
_entity_poly.entity_id
_entity_poly.type
_entity_poly.pdbx_seq_one_letter_code
_entity_poly.pdbx_strand_id
1 'polypeptide(L)'
;FGMYLDNCWYKLTAKSGTFDEDDAVDSLDVSILQNNLLTPVLGIEDPRTDQRIEFVGGIRGLEELEKRVKAGMKVAFSLYPTSIEELMKVADAEKLMPPKSTWFEPKLRSGIFIHKL
;
A
#
# COMPACT_ATOMS: atom_id res chain seq x y z
N PHE A 1 -1.27 9.97 -3.71
CA PHE A 1 -1.20 8.72 -4.49
C PHE A 1 -1.27 9.02 -5.98
N GLY A 2 -0.76 8.13 -6.83
CA GLY A 2 -1.08 8.12 -8.25
C GLY A 2 -2.21 7.14 -8.55
N MET A 3 -3.09 7.48 -9.49
CA MET A 3 -4.13 6.58 -10.00
C MET A 3 -4.03 6.52 -11.52
N TYR A 4 -3.97 5.31 -12.06
CA TYR A 4 -4.00 5.07 -13.50
C TYR A 4 -5.37 4.54 -13.89
N LEU A 5 -6.07 5.29 -14.73
CA LEU A 5 -7.41 4.97 -15.22
C LEU A 5 -7.56 5.51 -16.64
N ASP A 6 -8.17 4.73 -17.53
CA ASP A 6 -8.43 5.12 -18.92
C ASP A 6 -7.20 5.67 -19.65
N ASN A 7 -6.06 4.98 -19.48
CA ASN A 7 -4.75 5.34 -20.03
C ASN A 7 -4.16 6.68 -19.56
N CYS A 8 -4.69 7.28 -18.50
CA CYS A 8 -4.20 8.53 -17.92
C CYS A 8 -3.77 8.35 -16.46
N TRP A 9 -2.68 9.04 -16.10
CA TRP A 9 -2.25 9.18 -14.71
C TRP A 9 -2.88 10.40 -14.06
N TYR A 10 -3.46 10.20 -12.89
CA TYR A 10 -4.03 11.24 -12.04
C TYR A 10 -3.25 11.29 -10.73
N LYS A 11 -2.99 12.50 -10.25
CA LYS A 11 -2.50 12.73 -8.88
C LYS A 11 -3.70 12.82 -7.95
N LEU A 12 -3.80 11.89 -7.02
CA LEU A 12 -4.79 11.92 -5.95
C LEU A 12 -4.16 12.52 -4.68
N THR A 13 -4.84 13.51 -4.12
CA THR A 13 -4.49 14.12 -2.83
C THR A 13 -5.64 13.88 -1.86
N ALA A 14 -5.34 13.28 -0.71
CA ALA A 14 -6.31 13.10 0.35
C ALA A 14 -6.77 14.48 0.86
N LYS A 15 -8.07 14.63 1.11
CA LYS A 15 -8.62 15.90 1.59
C LYS A 15 -8.39 15.99 3.10
N SER A 16 -7.94 17.14 3.60
CA SER A 16 -7.79 17.34 5.05
C SER A 16 -9.09 17.06 5.79
N GLY A 17 -9.00 16.40 6.94
CA GLY A 17 -10.14 15.96 7.74
C GLY A 17 -10.84 14.70 7.24
N THR A 18 -10.36 14.04 6.18
CA THR A 18 -10.86 12.71 5.75
C THR A 18 -10.01 11.55 6.29
N PHE A 19 -9.04 11.84 7.15
CA PHE A 19 -8.20 10.88 7.86
C PHE A 19 -7.68 11.55 9.11
N ASP A 20 -7.26 10.76 10.10
CA ASP A 20 -6.63 11.28 11.31
C ASP A 20 -5.13 11.50 11.04
N GLU A 21 -4.70 12.76 11.08
CA GLU A 21 -3.29 13.13 10.88
C GLU A 21 -2.41 12.77 12.09
N ASP A 22 -3.02 12.64 13.27
CA ASP A 22 -2.32 12.33 14.52
C ASP A 22 -2.22 10.81 14.77
N ASP A 23 -2.99 10.00 14.04
CA ASP A 23 -2.94 8.55 14.12
C ASP A 23 -1.87 7.97 13.18
N ALA A 24 -0.84 7.33 13.76
CA ALA A 24 0.28 6.77 13.02
C ALA A 24 -0.09 5.74 11.94
N VAL A 25 -1.25 5.08 12.03
CA VAL A 25 -1.72 4.11 11.05
C VAL A 25 -2.71 4.74 10.08
N ASP A 26 -3.69 5.51 10.55
CA ASP A 26 -4.69 6.11 9.67
C ASP A 26 -4.11 7.23 8.78
N SER A 27 -2.99 7.82 9.18
CA SER A 27 -2.26 8.80 8.36
C SER A 27 -1.48 8.18 7.20
N LEU A 28 -1.31 6.85 7.15
CA LEU A 28 -0.55 6.20 6.10
C LEU A 28 -1.31 6.21 4.76
N ASP A 29 -0.58 6.45 3.67
CA ASP A 29 -1.08 6.41 2.29
C ASP A 29 -2.00 5.21 2.00
N VAL A 30 -1.59 4.03 2.45
CA VAL A 30 -2.32 2.76 2.28
C VAL A 30 -3.63 2.71 3.07
N SER A 31 -3.64 3.23 4.30
CA SER A 31 -4.84 3.26 5.16
C SER A 31 -5.84 4.27 4.62
N ILE A 32 -5.36 5.44 4.21
CA ILE A 32 -6.20 6.46 3.57
C ILE A 32 -6.84 5.88 2.29
N LEU A 33 -6.06 5.21 1.44
CA LEU A 33 -6.59 4.57 0.23
C LEU A 33 -7.64 3.49 0.58
N GLN A 34 -7.34 2.65 1.57
CA GLN A 34 -8.23 1.57 2.02
C GLN A 34 -9.57 2.12 2.56
N ASN A 35 -9.50 3.10 3.46
CA ASN A 35 -10.64 3.62 4.20
C ASN A 35 -11.51 4.57 3.36
N ASN A 36 -10.89 5.34 2.46
CA ASN A 36 -11.61 6.37 1.71
C ASN A 36 -12.03 5.94 0.30
N LEU A 37 -11.40 4.88 -0.25
CA LEU A 37 -11.67 4.47 -1.63
C LEU A 37 -11.94 2.97 -1.77
N LEU A 38 -11.01 2.11 -1.35
CA LEU A 38 -11.12 0.67 -1.63
C LEU A 38 -12.34 0.05 -0.92
N THR A 39 -12.54 0.34 0.37
CA THR A 39 -13.68 -0.17 1.12
C THR A 39 -15.00 0.49 0.69
N PRO A 40 -15.18 1.83 0.79
CA PRO A 40 -16.50 2.43 0.60
C PRO A 40 -16.94 2.53 -0.87
N VAL A 41 -16.00 2.62 -1.82
CA VAL A 41 -16.34 2.84 -3.24
C VAL A 41 -16.18 1.56 -4.07
N LEU A 42 -15.11 0.81 -3.86
CA LEU A 42 -14.83 -0.41 -4.64
C LEU A 42 -15.32 -1.69 -3.95
N GLY A 43 -15.72 -1.60 -2.68
CA GLY A 43 -16.19 -2.73 -1.88
C GLY A 43 -15.12 -3.78 -1.61
N ILE A 44 -13.84 -3.39 -1.53
CA ILE A 44 -12.71 -4.27 -1.20
C ILE A 44 -12.45 -4.13 0.30
N GLU A 45 -13.05 -5.01 1.11
CA GLU A 45 -12.96 -4.94 2.59
C GLU A 45 -11.62 -5.43 3.12
N ASP A 46 -11.14 -6.58 2.65
CA ASP A 46 -9.85 -7.14 3.04
C ASP A 46 -8.97 -7.42 1.80
N PRO A 47 -7.99 -6.54 1.52
CA PRO A 47 -7.07 -6.70 0.39
C PRO A 47 -6.23 -7.97 0.41
N ARG A 48 -6.16 -8.68 1.53
CA ARG A 48 -5.40 -9.94 1.64
C ARG A 48 -6.15 -11.13 1.01
N THR A 49 -7.47 -11.04 0.92
CA THR A 49 -8.34 -12.15 0.52
C THR A 49 -9.19 -11.85 -0.70
N ASP A 50 -9.43 -10.57 -1.02
CA ASP A 50 -10.17 -10.19 -2.21
C ASP A 50 -9.40 -10.51 -3.50
N GLN A 51 -10.02 -11.27 -4.40
CA GLN A 51 -9.41 -11.70 -5.66
C GLN A 51 -9.38 -10.60 -6.74
N ARG A 52 -10.08 -9.48 -6.52
CA ARG A 52 -10.14 -8.35 -7.46
C ARG A 52 -8.96 -7.38 -7.31
N ILE A 53 -8.08 -7.60 -6.34
CA ILE A 53 -6.90 -6.76 -6.11
C ILE A 53 -5.62 -7.58 -6.23
N GLU A 54 -4.64 -7.01 -6.92
CA GLU A 54 -3.30 -7.58 -7.06
C GLU A 54 -2.25 -6.54 -6.67
N PHE A 55 -1.13 -7.01 -6.14
CA PHE A 55 -0.03 -6.16 -5.69
C PHE A 55 1.18 -6.31 -6.60
N VAL A 56 1.71 -5.17 -7.03
CA VAL A 56 2.94 -5.08 -7.80
C VAL A 56 4.06 -4.60 -6.90
N GLY A 57 5.15 -5.35 -6.82
CA GLY A 57 6.33 -4.96 -6.04
C GLY A 57 7.01 -3.72 -6.64
N GLY A 58 7.54 -2.85 -5.78
CA GLY A 58 8.07 -1.54 -6.16
C GLY A 58 9.15 -1.56 -7.26
N ILE A 59 9.95 -2.62 -7.36
CA ILE A 59 11.01 -2.77 -8.37
C ILE A 59 10.49 -2.72 -9.82
N ARG A 60 9.22 -3.12 -10.05
CA ARG A 60 8.65 -3.12 -11.39
C ARG A 60 8.17 -1.74 -11.85
N GLY A 61 8.00 -0.81 -10.90
CA GLY A 61 7.61 0.57 -11.18
C GLY A 61 6.21 0.74 -11.76
N LEU A 62 5.96 1.93 -12.31
CA LEU A 62 4.67 2.35 -12.87
C LEU A 62 4.31 1.61 -14.17
N GLU A 63 5.30 1.22 -14.98
CA GLU A 63 5.08 0.55 -16.27
C GLU A 63 4.34 -0.79 -16.11
N GLU A 64 4.66 -1.55 -15.06
CA GLU A 64 3.96 -2.81 -14.77
C GLU A 64 2.50 -2.55 -14.34
N LEU A 65 2.22 -1.47 -13.62
CA LEU A 65 0.84 -1.10 -13.28
C LEU A 65 0.02 -0.81 -14.54
N GLU A 66 0.58 -0.05 -15.49
CA GLU A 66 -0.07 0.20 -16.78
C GLU A 66 -0.31 -1.08 -17.56
N LYS A 67 0.69 -1.98 -17.59
CA LYS A 67 0.60 -3.27 -18.27
C LYS A 67 -0.53 -4.13 -17.68
N ARG A 68 -0.70 -4.16 -16.35
CA ARG A 68 -1.77 -4.92 -15.68
C ARG A 68 -3.16 -4.39 -16.03
N VAL A 69 -3.32 -3.06 -16.09
CA VAL A 69 -4.57 -2.43 -16.53
C VAL A 69 -4.86 -2.78 -17.98
N LYS A 70 -3.87 -2.69 -18.87
CA LYS A 70 -4.01 -3.11 -20.29
C LYS A 70 -4.32 -4.60 -20.44
N ALA A 71 -3.90 -5.45 -19.50
CA ALA A 71 -4.13 -6.89 -19.52
C ALA A 71 -5.49 -7.34 -18.95
N GLY A 72 -6.29 -6.43 -18.37
CA GLY A 72 -7.64 -6.74 -17.91
C GLY A 72 -8.06 -6.09 -16.60
N MET A 73 -7.11 -5.56 -15.80
CA MET A 73 -7.45 -4.76 -14.61
C MET A 73 -8.08 -3.42 -15.02
N LYS A 74 -8.90 -2.84 -14.15
CA LYS A 74 -9.65 -1.60 -14.47
C LYS A 74 -8.96 -0.32 -14.03
N VAL A 75 -8.25 -0.36 -12.91
CA VAL A 75 -7.58 0.79 -12.30
C VAL A 75 -6.33 0.30 -11.60
N ALA A 76 -5.30 1.14 -11.53
CA ALA A 76 -4.12 0.89 -10.71
C ALA A 76 -3.83 2.09 -9.80
N PHE A 77 -3.25 1.81 -8.64
CA PHE A 77 -2.84 2.82 -7.67
C PHE A 77 -1.35 2.69 -7.39
N SER A 78 -0.66 3.83 -7.35
CA SER A 78 0.72 3.93 -6.89
C SER A 78 0.77 4.74 -5.60
N LEU A 79 1.40 4.16 -4.58
CA LEU A 79 1.54 4.75 -3.25
C LEU A 79 2.97 5.23 -3.05
N TYR A 80 3.15 6.25 -2.22
CA TYR A 80 4.49 6.59 -1.78
C TYR A 80 5.02 5.48 -0.86
N PRO A 81 6.32 5.12 -0.95
CA PRO A 81 6.91 4.19 -0.02
C PRO A 81 6.78 4.71 1.41
N THR A 82 6.30 3.87 2.33
CA THR A 82 6.31 4.20 3.75
C THR A 82 7.75 4.45 4.20
N SER A 83 7.96 5.60 4.82
CA SER A 83 9.25 6.02 5.37
C SER A 83 9.62 5.19 6.61
N ILE A 84 10.91 5.21 6.97
CA ILE A 84 11.37 4.57 8.20
C ILE A 84 10.74 5.27 9.40
N GLU A 85 10.63 6.59 9.35
CA GLU A 85 10.03 7.40 10.41
C GLU A 85 8.56 7.01 10.67
N GLU A 86 7.76 6.83 9.62
CA GLU A 86 6.37 6.33 9.75
C GLU A 86 6.33 4.92 10.34
N LEU A 87 7.21 4.03 9.88
CA LEU A 87 7.30 2.67 10.43
C LEU A 87 7.64 2.68 11.92
N MET A 88 8.59 3.52 12.34
CA MET A 88 8.97 3.67 13.74
C MET A 88 7.81 4.24 14.56
N LYS A 89 7.08 5.24 14.06
CA LYS A 89 5.90 5.78 14.75
C LYS A 89 4.80 4.73 14.98
N VAL A 90 4.55 3.87 14.00
CA VAL A 90 3.57 2.78 14.16
C VAL A 90 4.02 1.79 15.24
N ALA A 91 5.32 1.46 15.27
CA ALA A 91 5.88 0.58 16.28
C ALA A 91 5.84 1.20 17.69
N ASP A 92 6.21 2.47 17.82
CA ASP A 92 6.17 3.23 19.08
C ASP A 92 4.74 3.38 19.61
N ALA A 93 3.75 3.41 18.72
CA ALA A 93 2.33 3.39 19.06
C ALA A 93 1.78 1.99 19.39
N GLU A 94 2.63 0.96 19.45
CA GLU A 94 2.27 -0.45 19.67
C GLU A 94 1.21 -0.98 18.68
N LYS A 95 1.19 -0.42 17.46
CA LYS A 95 0.25 -0.77 16.39
C LYS A 95 0.86 -1.68 15.35
N LEU A 96 0.00 -2.30 14.54
CA LEU A 96 0.40 -3.15 13.42
C LEU A 96 0.38 -2.36 12.11
N MET A 97 1.37 -2.60 11.27
CA MET A 97 1.38 -2.07 9.90
C MET A 97 0.19 -2.64 9.10
N PRO A 98 -0.51 -1.80 8.31
CA PRO A 98 -1.53 -2.27 7.39
C PRO A 98 -0.98 -3.33 6.44
N PRO A 99 -1.80 -4.30 5.99
CA PRO A 99 -1.33 -5.35 5.11
C PRO A 99 -0.79 -4.77 3.79
N LYS A 100 0.35 -5.31 3.33
CA LYS A 100 0.98 -4.95 2.04
C LYS A 100 1.37 -3.47 1.91
N SER A 101 1.54 -2.78 3.03
CA SER A 101 1.94 -1.37 3.13
C SER A 101 3.43 -1.14 2.85
N THR A 102 4.30 -2.11 3.16
CA THR A 102 5.75 -1.97 3.04
C THR A 102 6.36 -3.04 2.13
N TRP A 103 7.32 -2.65 1.29
CA TRP A 103 8.17 -3.55 0.51
C TRP A 103 9.65 -3.35 0.88
N PHE A 104 10.28 -4.37 1.47
CA PHE A 104 11.71 -4.33 1.83
C PHE A 104 12.59 -4.91 0.74
N GLU A 105 13.70 -4.24 0.45
CA GLU A 105 14.73 -4.69 -0.47
C GLU A 105 16.16 -4.55 0.11
N PRO A 106 17.01 -5.60 0.05
CA PRO A 106 16.67 -6.97 -0.35
C PRO A 106 15.67 -7.57 0.65
N LYS A 107 14.82 -8.49 0.18
CA LYS A 107 14.06 -9.33 1.12
C LYS A 107 15.04 -9.92 2.11
N LEU A 108 14.74 -9.81 3.41
CA LEU A 108 15.55 -10.41 4.45
C LEU A 108 15.85 -11.85 4.03
N ARG A 109 17.13 -12.19 3.93
CA ARG A 109 17.53 -13.56 3.60
C ARG A 109 17.10 -14.41 4.79
N SER A 110 15.98 -15.10 4.64
CA SER A 110 15.51 -16.06 5.62
C SER A 110 16.54 -17.18 5.72
N GLY A 111 17.16 -17.31 6.89
CA GLY A 111 18.07 -18.42 7.22
C GLY A 111 17.74 -18.93 8.62
N ILE A 112 17.86 -20.24 8.82
CA ILE A 112 17.77 -20.83 10.16
C ILE A 112 19.13 -20.62 10.83
N PHE A 113 19.16 -19.91 11.95
CA PHE A 113 20.36 -19.79 12.79
C PHE A 113 20.27 -20.82 13.91
N ILE A 114 21.09 -21.88 13.84
CA ILE A 114 21.22 -22.85 14.94
C ILE A 114 22.47 -22.50 15.72
N HIS A 115 22.28 -21.94 16.91
CA HIS A 115 23.36 -21.80 17.88
C HIS A 115 23.34 -23.04 18.78
N LYS A 116 24.36 -23.91 18.65
CA LYS A 116 24.56 -25.00 19.59
C LYS A 116 25.22 -24.41 20.84
N LEU A 117 24.51 -24.45 21.96
CA LEU A 117 25.07 -24.21 23.29
C LEU A 117 26.11 -25.28 23.63
#